data_AF-A0A841HUP6-F1
#
_entry.id   AF-A0A841HUP6-F1
#
_cell.length_a   1.000
_cell.length_b   1.000
_cell.length_c   1.000
_cell.angle_alpha   90.00
_cell.angle_beta   90.00
_cell.angle_gamma   90.00
#
_symmetry.space_group_name_H-M   'P 1'
#
loop_
_entity.id
_entity.type
_entity.pdbx_description
1 polymer ?
#
loop_
_entity_poly.entity_id
_entity_poly.type
_entity_poly.pdbx_seq_one_letter_code
_entity_poly.pdbx_strand_id
1 'polypeptide(L)'
;MLPLLAGTALSVAGVACLFGSWNGATTRKAWINGLGWMLLTVSVIAWSIASGAEFGTTLALGVPGIIAWIFALRSAELREQRVRTRKPLAKVEPAAKITDARSWLRHFWFFVSTVPLSGAASAVVSVALCQSLPWSDTNEMVLAIFLMPLLWGCAAYWIVADPKLSRPTVTVIAAGAIGAALLFL
;
A
#
# COMPACT_ATOMS: atom_id res chain seq x y z
N MET A 1 17.97 17.42 -16.15
CA MET A 1 17.49 16.25 -16.93
C MET A 1 18.38 15.02 -16.77
N LEU A 2 19.69 15.12 -16.94
CA LEU A 2 20.64 14.01 -16.76
C LEU A 2 20.55 13.26 -15.40
N PRO A 3 20.40 13.94 -14.24
CA PRO A 3 20.29 13.24 -12.96
C PRO A 3 18.95 12.53 -12.73
N LEU A 4 17.86 12.98 -13.38
CA LEU A 4 16.56 12.28 -13.39
C LEU A 4 16.65 10.93 -14.12
N LEU A 5 17.28 10.93 -15.29
CA LEU A 5 17.52 9.71 -16.07
C LEU A 5 18.46 8.75 -15.33
N ALA A 6 19.49 9.28 -14.67
CA ALA A 6 20.37 8.47 -13.83
C ALA A 6 19.62 7.85 -12.63
N GLY A 7 18.81 8.64 -11.90
CA GLY A 7 18.04 8.16 -10.75
C GLY A 7 17.03 7.07 -11.13
N THR A 8 16.31 7.24 -12.24
CA THR A 8 15.39 6.22 -12.77
C THR A 8 16.12 4.96 -13.22
N ALA A 9 17.21 5.08 -13.98
CA ALA A 9 18.00 3.93 -14.44
C ALA A 9 18.59 3.12 -13.28
N LEU A 10 19.16 3.80 -12.27
CA LEU A 10 19.67 3.17 -11.05
C LEU A 10 18.57 2.46 -10.26
N SER A 11 17.38 3.06 -10.18
CA SER A 11 16.21 2.45 -9.52
C SER A 11 15.76 1.17 -10.24
N VAL A 12 15.67 1.20 -11.57
CA VAL A 12 15.32 0.03 -12.39
C VAL A 12 16.37 -1.07 -12.23
N ALA A 13 17.67 -0.72 -12.34
CA ALA A 13 18.76 -1.67 -12.21
C ALA A 13 18.81 -2.30 -10.80
N GLY A 14 18.61 -1.50 -9.75
CA GLY A 14 18.56 -1.97 -8.37
C GLY A 14 17.42 -2.97 -8.14
N VAL A 15 16.20 -2.62 -8.55
CA VAL A 15 15.03 -3.51 -8.46
C VAL A 15 15.23 -4.78 -9.29
N ALA A 16 15.77 -4.67 -10.50
CA ALA A 16 16.04 -5.84 -11.34
C ALA A 16 17.07 -6.79 -10.71
N CYS A 17 18.11 -6.25 -10.06
CA CYS A 17 19.09 -7.05 -9.32
C CYS A 17 18.42 -7.78 -8.14
N LEU A 18 17.66 -7.06 -7.31
CA LEU A 18 16.94 -7.66 -6.19
C LEU A 18 15.97 -8.75 -6.66
N PHE A 19 15.21 -8.48 -7.72
CA PHE A 19 14.29 -9.43 -8.32
C PHE A 19 15.01 -10.67 -8.89
N GLY A 20 16.15 -10.47 -9.56
CA GLY A 20 16.98 -11.56 -10.08
C GLY A 20 17.60 -12.42 -8.99
N SER A 21 17.91 -11.84 -7.82
CA SER A 21 18.44 -12.57 -6.68
C SER A 21 17.48 -13.66 -6.16
N TRP A 22 16.18 -13.50 -6.37
CA TRP A 22 15.17 -14.44 -5.90
C TRP A 22 15.16 -15.76 -6.68
N ASN A 23 15.55 -15.75 -7.97
CA ASN A 23 15.38 -16.89 -8.88
C ASN A 23 16.64 -17.77 -9.14
N GLY A 24 17.83 -17.42 -8.60
CA GLY A 24 19.12 -18.09 -8.91
C GLY A 24 19.65 -19.14 -7.90
N ALA A 25 20.94 -19.52 -8.01
CA ALA A 25 21.68 -20.38 -7.05
C ALA A 25 22.34 -19.55 -5.93
N THR A 26 22.40 -20.12 -4.71
CA THR A 26 22.57 -19.43 -3.40
C THR A 26 23.73 -18.42 -3.29
N THR A 27 24.92 -18.72 -3.79
CA THR A 27 26.10 -17.86 -3.59
C THR A 27 26.08 -16.60 -4.46
N ARG A 28 25.55 -16.69 -5.70
CA ARG A 28 25.39 -15.54 -6.59
C ARG A 28 24.31 -14.58 -6.10
N LYS A 29 23.40 -15.05 -5.24
CA LYS A 29 22.29 -14.24 -4.68
C LYS A 29 22.78 -13.16 -3.73
N ALA A 30 23.72 -13.46 -2.85
CA ALA A 30 24.17 -12.53 -1.82
C ALA A 30 24.82 -11.29 -2.44
N TRP A 31 25.70 -11.49 -3.44
CA TRP A 31 26.35 -10.40 -4.16
C TRP A 31 25.36 -9.55 -4.96
N ILE A 32 24.48 -10.18 -5.74
CA ILE A 32 23.47 -9.47 -6.55
C ILE A 32 22.48 -8.70 -5.65
N ASN A 33 22.11 -9.27 -4.49
CA ASN A 33 21.27 -8.60 -3.51
C ASN A 33 21.97 -7.37 -2.92
N GLY A 34 23.24 -7.49 -2.52
CA GLY A 34 24.05 -6.36 -2.05
C GLY A 34 24.18 -5.26 -3.11
N LEU A 35 24.45 -5.65 -4.36
CA LEU A 35 24.52 -4.72 -5.49
C LEU A 35 23.19 -3.98 -5.71
N GLY A 36 22.06 -4.69 -5.63
CA GLY A 36 20.73 -4.11 -5.76
C GLY A 36 20.44 -3.04 -4.72
N TRP A 37 20.76 -3.31 -3.44
CA TRP A 37 20.64 -2.31 -2.37
C TRP A 37 21.57 -1.12 -2.57
N MET A 38 22.82 -1.36 -2.98
CA MET A 38 23.77 -0.28 -3.27
C MET A 38 23.26 0.64 -4.39
N LEU A 39 22.74 0.07 -5.48
CA LEU A 39 22.15 0.81 -6.59
C LEU A 39 20.96 1.68 -6.15
N LEU A 40 20.10 1.18 -5.27
CA LEU A 40 18.99 1.95 -4.71
C LEU A 40 19.49 3.09 -3.81
N THR A 41 20.50 2.85 -2.96
CA THR A 41 21.09 3.91 -2.14
C THR A 41 21.71 5.02 -2.99
N VAL A 42 22.41 4.65 -4.07
CA VAL A 42 22.98 5.64 -5.01
C VAL A 42 21.88 6.36 -5.79
N SER A 43 20.74 5.72 -6.07
CA SER A 43 19.62 6.40 -6.71
C SER A 43 19.05 7.54 -5.86
N VAL A 44 19.04 7.41 -4.52
CA VAL A 44 18.62 8.49 -3.59
C VAL A 44 19.43 9.76 -3.82
N ILE A 45 20.75 9.63 -4.01
CA ILE A 45 21.63 10.77 -4.27
C ILE A 45 21.26 11.44 -5.60
N ALA A 46 21.06 10.66 -6.65
CA ALA A 46 20.71 11.18 -7.97
C ALA A 46 19.35 11.90 -7.98
N TRP A 47 18.35 11.34 -7.29
CA TRP A 47 17.04 11.97 -7.13
C TRP A 47 17.10 13.26 -6.30
N SER A 48 17.90 13.26 -5.23
CA SER A 48 18.07 14.42 -4.34
C SER A 48 18.78 15.58 -5.05
N ILE A 49 19.79 15.29 -5.88
CA ILE A 49 20.45 16.31 -6.72
C ILE A 49 19.49 16.88 -7.77
N ALA A 50 18.62 16.05 -8.33
CA ALA A 50 17.75 16.46 -9.43
C ALA A 50 16.53 17.30 -9.00
N SER A 51 15.96 17.00 -7.84
CA SER A 51 14.66 17.52 -7.41
C SER A 51 14.69 18.19 -6.03
N GLY A 52 15.86 18.30 -5.41
CA GLY A 52 16.02 18.72 -4.02
C GLY A 52 15.89 17.54 -3.05
N ALA A 53 16.41 17.69 -1.83
CA ALA A 53 16.47 16.60 -0.85
C ALA A 53 15.06 16.09 -0.43
N GLU A 54 14.10 16.98 -0.26
CA GLU A 54 12.73 16.63 0.18
C GLU A 54 11.96 15.85 -0.89
N PHE A 55 11.88 16.39 -2.11
CA PHE A 55 11.20 15.72 -3.23
C PHE A 55 12.00 14.52 -3.76
N GLY A 56 13.33 14.62 -3.77
CA GLY A 56 14.21 13.55 -4.26
C GLY A 56 14.14 12.29 -3.41
N THR A 57 14.07 12.41 -2.08
CA THR A 57 13.89 11.24 -1.19
C THR A 57 12.54 10.57 -1.40
N THR A 58 11.47 11.36 -1.58
CA THR A 58 10.13 10.86 -1.89
C THR A 58 10.13 10.05 -3.20
N LEU A 59 10.74 10.58 -4.26
CA LEU A 59 10.87 9.90 -5.54
C LEU A 59 11.75 8.66 -5.45
N ALA A 60 12.86 8.74 -4.72
CA ALA A 60 13.79 7.63 -4.56
C ALA A 60 13.20 6.43 -3.80
N LEU A 61 12.24 6.66 -2.91
CA LEU A 61 11.54 5.58 -2.19
C LEU A 61 10.30 5.09 -2.94
N GLY A 62 9.54 6.00 -3.57
CA GLY A 62 8.30 5.67 -4.27
C GLY A 62 8.51 4.96 -5.61
N VAL A 63 9.43 5.47 -6.44
CA VAL A 63 9.64 4.96 -7.82
C VAL A 63 10.11 3.50 -7.83
N PRO A 64 11.07 3.04 -7.00
CA PRO A 64 11.42 1.62 -6.93
C PRO A 64 10.25 0.71 -6.56
N GLY A 65 9.33 1.17 -5.70
CA GLY A 65 8.12 0.42 -5.32
C GLY A 65 7.21 0.15 -6.52
N ILE A 66 6.95 1.18 -7.34
CA ILE A 66 6.16 1.04 -8.58
C ILE A 66 6.86 0.09 -9.57
N ILE A 67 8.18 0.25 -9.75
CA ILE A 67 8.97 -0.64 -10.62
C ILE A 67 8.88 -2.09 -10.12
N ALA A 68 9.01 -2.32 -8.81
CA ALA A 68 8.91 -3.65 -8.22
C ALA A 68 7.55 -4.30 -8.48
N TRP A 69 6.46 -3.53 -8.40
CA TRP A 69 5.11 -4.00 -8.75
C TRP A 69 5.02 -4.45 -10.22
N ILE A 70 5.60 -3.70 -11.16
CA ILE A 70 5.63 -4.09 -12.59
C ILE A 70 6.35 -5.43 -12.77
N PHE A 71 7.50 -5.63 -12.12
CA PHE A 71 8.24 -6.90 -12.17
C PHE A 71 7.46 -8.04 -11.51
N ALA A 72 6.80 -7.78 -10.39
CA ALA A 72 5.98 -8.75 -9.68
C ALA A 72 4.77 -9.19 -10.50
N LEU A 73 4.04 -8.26 -11.13
CA LEU A 73 2.90 -8.57 -12.01
C LEU A 73 3.32 -9.44 -13.20
N ARG A 74 4.41 -9.09 -13.87
CA ARG A 74 4.96 -9.90 -14.98
C ARG A 74 5.36 -11.30 -14.53
N SER A 75 5.91 -11.46 -13.32
CA SER A 75 6.22 -12.80 -12.80
C SER A 75 5.03 -13.54 -12.23
N ALA A 76 3.98 -12.86 -11.78
CA ALA A 76 2.75 -13.50 -11.32
C ALA A 76 2.11 -14.29 -12.47
N GLU A 77 2.02 -13.69 -13.66
CA GLU A 77 1.53 -14.36 -14.88
C GLU A 77 2.38 -15.59 -15.24
N LEU A 78 3.71 -15.46 -15.21
CA LEU A 78 4.64 -16.56 -15.51
C LEU A 78 4.58 -17.68 -14.46
N ARG A 79 4.31 -17.34 -13.20
CA ARG A 79 4.20 -18.30 -12.09
C ARG A 79 2.86 -19.03 -12.12
N GLU A 80 1.76 -18.35 -12.42
CA GLU A 80 0.46 -19.00 -12.63
C GLU A 80 0.50 -19.99 -13.79
N GLN A 81 1.14 -19.64 -14.91
CA GLN A 81 1.34 -20.55 -16.04
C GLN A 81 2.13 -21.79 -15.61
N ARG A 82 3.27 -21.64 -14.90
CA ARG A 82 4.05 -22.79 -14.41
C ARG A 82 3.32 -23.64 -13.37
N VAL A 83 2.51 -23.04 -12.50
CA VAL A 83 1.75 -23.77 -11.48
C VAL A 83 0.58 -24.53 -12.11
N ARG A 84 -0.12 -23.94 -13.08
CA ARG A 84 -1.18 -24.61 -13.86
C ARG A 84 -0.67 -25.85 -14.61
N THR A 85 0.55 -25.80 -15.14
CA THR A 85 1.14 -26.95 -15.84
C THR A 85 1.64 -28.06 -14.89
N ARG A 86 1.84 -27.78 -13.59
CA ARG A 86 2.58 -28.66 -12.68
C ARG A 86 1.77 -29.27 -11.52
N LYS A 87 0.51 -28.88 -11.30
CA LYS A 87 -0.36 -29.50 -10.28
C LYS A 87 -1.70 -29.92 -10.88
N PRO A 88 -2.19 -31.16 -10.63
CA PRO A 88 -3.60 -31.46 -10.79
C PRO A 88 -4.36 -30.56 -9.80
N LEU A 89 -5.44 -29.93 -10.29
CA LEU A 89 -6.32 -29.01 -9.57
C LEU A 89 -6.52 -29.44 -8.11
N ALA A 90 -5.76 -28.84 -7.19
CA ALA A 90 -6.08 -28.93 -5.77
C ALA A 90 -7.47 -28.31 -5.62
N LYS A 91 -8.39 -29.05 -5.00
CA LYS A 91 -9.77 -28.62 -4.71
C LYS A 91 -9.75 -27.17 -4.22
N VAL A 92 -10.17 -26.26 -5.11
CA VAL A 92 -10.52 -24.90 -4.74
C VAL A 92 -11.69 -25.06 -3.77
N GLU A 93 -11.53 -24.60 -2.53
CA GLU A 93 -12.65 -24.54 -1.59
C GLU A 93 -13.81 -23.82 -2.30
N PRO A 94 -15.03 -24.37 -2.29
CA PRO A 94 -16.13 -23.76 -2.99
C PRO A 94 -16.34 -22.35 -2.45
N ALA A 95 -16.25 -21.36 -3.34
CA ALA A 95 -16.59 -19.98 -3.03
C ALA A 95 -17.90 -19.95 -2.26
N ALA A 96 -17.92 -19.30 -1.10
CA ALA A 96 -19.06 -19.26 -0.19
C ALA A 96 -20.34 -18.95 -0.98
N LYS A 97 -21.21 -19.95 -1.16
CA LYS A 97 -22.43 -19.77 -1.94
C LYS A 97 -23.32 -18.79 -1.18
N ILE A 98 -23.62 -17.66 -1.81
CA ILE A 98 -24.60 -16.70 -1.29
C ILE A 98 -25.98 -17.32 -1.53
N THR A 99 -26.44 -18.17 -0.63
CA THR A 99 -27.68 -18.96 -0.79
C THR A 99 -28.93 -18.30 -0.21
N ASP A 100 -28.78 -17.37 0.75
CA ASP A 100 -29.91 -16.79 1.50
C ASP A 100 -29.87 -15.25 1.53
N ALA A 101 -31.05 -14.62 1.55
CA ALA A 101 -31.21 -13.16 1.69
C ALA A 101 -30.53 -12.60 2.96
N ARG A 102 -30.51 -13.39 4.04
CA ARG A 102 -29.79 -13.05 5.29
C ARG A 102 -28.28 -13.01 5.11
N SER A 103 -27.74 -13.93 4.29
CA SER A 103 -26.31 -13.94 3.93
C SER A 103 -25.99 -12.72 3.07
N TRP A 104 -26.87 -12.38 2.11
CA TRP A 104 -26.71 -11.20 1.25
C TRP A 104 -26.67 -9.89 2.06
N LEU A 105 -27.62 -9.72 2.99
CA LEU A 105 -27.67 -8.54 3.87
C LEU A 105 -26.42 -8.44 4.75
N ARG A 106 -25.92 -9.57 5.27
CA ARG A 106 -24.67 -9.59 6.04
C ARG A 106 -23.47 -9.15 5.21
N HIS A 107 -23.32 -9.65 3.99
CA HIS A 107 -22.20 -9.26 3.11
C HIS A 107 -22.32 -7.79 2.69
N PHE A 108 -23.53 -7.30 2.43
CA PHE A 108 -23.78 -5.89 2.17
C PHE A 108 -23.34 -5.01 3.35
N TRP A 109 -23.71 -5.36 4.58
CA TRP A 109 -23.26 -4.63 5.77
C TRP A 109 -21.75 -4.68 5.99
N PHE A 110 -21.10 -5.82 5.71
CA PHE A 110 -19.65 -5.91 5.70
C PHE A 110 -19.05 -4.95 4.67
N PHE A 111 -19.54 -4.95 3.43
CA PHE A 111 -19.06 -4.05 2.38
C PHE A 111 -19.21 -2.58 2.79
N VAL A 112 -20.39 -2.18 3.27
CA VAL A 112 -20.67 -0.80 3.69
C VAL A 112 -19.77 -0.38 4.87
N SER A 113 -19.56 -1.27 5.84
CA SER A 113 -18.71 -0.96 7.00
C SER A 113 -17.24 -0.84 6.61
N THR A 114 -16.74 -1.76 5.79
CA THR A 114 -15.33 -1.83 5.39
C THR A 114 -14.94 -0.73 4.40
N VAL A 115 -15.82 -0.40 3.44
CA VAL A 115 -15.48 0.49 2.33
C VAL A 115 -15.93 1.93 2.60
N PRO A 116 -17.21 2.32 2.40
CA PRO A 116 -17.61 3.73 2.50
C PRO A 116 -17.53 4.26 3.94
N LEU A 117 -17.95 3.48 4.95
CA LEU A 117 -17.96 3.96 6.33
C LEU A 117 -16.54 4.19 6.86
N SER A 118 -15.66 3.21 6.71
CA SER A 118 -14.26 3.35 7.13
C SER A 118 -13.53 4.44 6.35
N GLY A 119 -13.81 4.58 5.04
CA GLY A 119 -13.23 5.63 4.21
C GLY A 119 -13.66 7.03 4.68
N ALA A 120 -14.97 7.24 4.88
CA ALA A 120 -15.51 8.51 5.34
C ALA A 120 -14.99 8.90 6.73
N ALA A 121 -15.01 7.96 7.69
CA ALA A 121 -14.48 8.21 9.03
C ALA A 121 -12.99 8.52 9.00
N SER A 122 -12.20 7.79 8.20
CA SER A 122 -10.75 8.01 8.08
C SER A 122 -10.42 9.36 7.46
N ALA A 123 -11.20 9.81 6.46
CA ALA A 123 -11.03 11.13 5.86
C ALA A 123 -11.25 12.24 6.90
N VAL A 124 -12.38 12.20 7.61
CA VAL A 124 -12.70 13.18 8.64
C VAL A 124 -11.66 13.19 9.76
N VAL A 125 -11.29 12.02 10.28
CA VAL A 125 -10.27 11.90 11.34
C VAL A 125 -8.90 12.39 10.87
N SER A 126 -8.47 12.04 9.65
CA SER A 126 -7.19 12.51 9.14
C SER A 126 -7.11 14.03 9.04
N VAL A 127 -8.18 14.68 8.57
CA VAL A 127 -8.24 16.14 8.46
C VAL A 127 -8.27 16.79 9.84
N ALA A 128 -9.09 16.27 10.76
CA ALA A 128 -9.18 16.76 12.14
C ALA A 128 -7.82 16.69 12.87
N LEU A 129 -7.10 15.58 12.71
CA LEU A 129 -5.77 15.41 13.30
C LEU A 129 -4.77 16.37 12.66
N CYS A 130 -4.78 16.51 11.33
CA CYS A 130 -3.82 17.35 10.63
C CYS A 130 -4.00 18.84 10.94
N GLN A 131 -5.24 19.33 11.02
CA GLN A 131 -5.54 20.73 11.38
C GLN A 131 -5.22 21.08 12.83
N SER A 132 -5.06 20.08 13.71
CA SER A 132 -4.66 20.30 15.10
C SER A 132 -3.16 20.55 15.27
N LEU A 133 -2.36 20.37 14.20
CA LEU A 133 -0.91 20.57 14.22
C LEU A 133 -0.58 22.05 13.94
N PRO A 134 0.48 22.62 14.53
CA PRO A 134 0.89 24.00 14.27
C PRO A 134 1.71 24.09 12.97
N TRP A 135 1.14 23.65 11.84
CA TRP A 135 1.82 23.60 10.54
C TRP A 135 1.20 24.59 9.54
N SER A 136 1.83 24.71 8.37
CA SER A 136 1.23 25.45 7.27
C SER A 136 0.14 24.59 6.60
N ASP A 137 -0.89 25.24 6.08
CA ASP A 137 -2.02 24.59 5.39
C ASP A 137 -1.56 23.57 4.33
N THR A 138 -0.47 23.89 3.62
CA THR A 138 0.10 22.99 2.61
C THR A 138 0.60 21.68 3.22
N ASN A 139 1.33 21.75 4.35
CA ASN A 139 1.88 20.57 5.00
C ASN A 139 0.79 19.71 5.64
N GLU A 140 -0.25 20.34 6.19
CA GLU A 140 -1.41 19.65 6.75
C GLU A 140 -2.18 18.88 5.68
N MET A 141 -2.46 19.51 4.52
CA MET A 141 -3.15 18.86 3.41
C MET A 141 -2.34 17.67 2.86
N VAL A 142 -1.03 17.83 2.70
CA VAL A 142 -0.15 16.75 2.25
C VAL A 142 -0.18 15.59 3.25
N LEU A 143 -0.06 15.86 4.55
CA LEU A 143 -0.13 14.81 5.56
C LEU A 143 -1.50 14.13 5.58
N ALA A 144 -2.60 14.89 5.49
CA ALA A 144 -3.95 14.34 5.48
C ALA A 144 -4.16 13.37 4.31
N ILE A 145 -3.67 13.70 3.11
CA ILE A 145 -3.74 12.84 1.92
C ILE A 145 -3.00 11.51 2.13
N PHE A 146 -1.87 11.51 2.82
CA PHE A 146 -1.13 10.27 3.12
C PHE A 146 -1.70 9.50 4.31
N LEU A 147 -2.21 10.21 5.32
CA LEU A 147 -2.74 9.60 6.55
C LEU A 147 -4.09 8.94 6.31
N MET A 148 -4.95 9.54 5.49
CA MET A 148 -6.28 9.03 5.17
C MET A 148 -6.29 7.56 4.68
N PRO A 149 -5.51 7.16 3.64
CA PRO A 149 -5.50 5.78 3.16
C PRO A 149 -4.88 4.82 4.17
N LEU A 150 -3.96 5.30 5.03
CA LEU A 150 -3.37 4.49 6.08
C LEU A 150 -4.43 4.13 7.14
N LEU A 151 -5.15 5.14 7.64
CA LEU A 151 -6.25 4.97 8.59
C LEU A 151 -7.36 4.11 7.99
N TRP A 152 -7.70 4.34 6.72
CA TRP A 152 -8.72 3.56 6.03
C TRP A 152 -8.33 2.09 5.91
N GLY A 153 -7.10 1.81 5.49
CA GLY A 153 -6.57 0.45 5.41
C GLY A 153 -6.58 -0.26 6.77
N CYS A 154 -6.17 0.42 7.83
CA CYS A 154 -6.22 -0.12 9.19
C CYS A 154 -7.65 -0.39 9.67
N ALA A 155 -8.58 0.54 9.46
CA ALA A 155 -9.99 0.39 9.84
C ALA A 155 -10.66 -0.75 9.06
N ALA A 156 -10.46 -0.79 7.74
CA ALA A 156 -10.97 -1.85 6.87
C ALA A 156 -10.42 -3.22 7.28
N TYR A 157 -9.12 -3.31 7.55
CA TYR A 157 -8.49 -4.54 8.04
C TYR A 157 -9.09 -4.99 9.37
N TRP A 158 -9.24 -4.08 10.34
CA TRP A 158 -9.80 -4.43 11.65
C TRP A 158 -11.25 -4.93 11.54
N ILE A 159 -12.08 -4.29 10.71
CA ILE A 159 -13.46 -4.73 10.46
C ILE A 159 -13.53 -6.16 9.93
N VAL A 160 -12.59 -6.55 9.06
CA VAL A 160 -12.54 -7.89 8.46
C VAL A 160 -11.91 -8.91 9.42
N ALA A 161 -10.93 -8.48 10.23
CA ALA A 161 -10.20 -9.36 11.14
C ALA A 161 -10.96 -9.68 12.44
N ASP A 162 -11.85 -8.79 12.89
CA ASP A 162 -12.59 -9.00 14.14
C ASP A 162 -13.73 -10.03 13.97
N PRO A 163 -13.89 -11.00 14.88
CA PRO A 163 -14.99 -11.97 14.83
C PRO A 163 -16.38 -11.33 14.94
N LYS A 164 -16.50 -10.12 15.51
CA LYS A 164 -17.78 -9.41 15.67
C LYS A 164 -17.72 -8.05 14.97
N LEU A 165 -18.39 -7.95 13.81
CA LEU A 165 -18.50 -6.72 13.00
C LEU A 165 -18.89 -5.48 13.82
N SER A 166 -19.75 -5.62 14.82
CA SER A 166 -20.27 -4.46 15.57
C SER A 166 -19.19 -3.68 16.33
N ARG A 167 -18.18 -4.35 16.88
CA ARG A 167 -17.15 -3.67 17.70
C ARG A 167 -16.29 -2.69 16.88
N PRO A 168 -15.64 -3.10 15.79
CA PRO A 168 -14.86 -2.18 14.97
C PRO A 168 -15.76 -1.15 14.27
N THR A 169 -16.96 -1.53 13.79
CA THR A 169 -17.89 -0.58 13.16
C THR A 169 -18.30 0.55 14.11
N VAL A 170 -18.65 0.24 15.37
CA VAL A 170 -19.01 1.27 16.36
C VAL A 170 -17.80 2.16 16.68
N THR A 171 -16.60 1.60 16.81
CA THR A 171 -15.38 2.39 17.05
C THR A 171 -15.08 3.33 15.89
N VAL A 172 -15.22 2.87 14.64
CA VAL A 172 -15.01 3.67 13.43
C VAL A 172 -16.05 4.80 13.34
N ILE A 173 -17.32 4.52 13.65
CA ILE A 173 -18.38 5.54 13.72
C ILE A 173 -18.06 6.58 14.79
N ALA A 174 -17.68 6.14 15.99
CA ALA A 174 -17.36 7.03 17.11
C ALA A 174 -16.14 7.91 16.78
N ALA A 175 -15.07 7.33 16.22
CA ALA A 175 -13.90 8.08 15.79
C ALA A 175 -14.25 9.11 14.71
N GLY A 176 -15.04 8.72 13.71
CA GLY A 176 -15.53 9.64 12.68
C GLY A 176 -16.39 10.77 13.25
N ALA A 177 -17.27 10.47 14.19
CA ALA A 177 -18.11 11.47 14.86
C ALA A 177 -17.28 12.45 15.71
N ILE A 178 -16.28 11.96 16.43
CA ILE A 178 -15.34 12.81 17.19
C ILE A 178 -14.55 13.70 16.24
N GLY A 179 -13.99 13.14 15.17
CA GLY A 179 -13.27 13.92 14.15
C GLY A 179 -14.17 14.99 13.52
N ALA A 180 -15.43 14.67 13.23
CA ALA A 180 -16.38 15.64 12.70
C ALA A 180 -16.68 16.75 13.71
N ALA A 181 -16.90 16.39 14.98
CA ALA A 181 -17.11 17.36 16.05
C ALA A 181 -15.93 18.32 16.17
N LEU A 182 -14.69 17.82 16.09
CA LEU A 182 -13.48 18.66 16.14
C LEU A 182 -13.32 19.61 14.95
N LEU A 183 -13.90 19.28 13.78
CA LEU A 183 -13.81 20.12 12.58
C LEU A 183 -14.91 21.19 12.50
N PHE A 184 -16.07 20.92 13.09
CA PHE A 184 -17.27 21.75 12.93
C PHE A 184 -17.71 22.48 14.21
N LEU A 185 -17.05 22.26 15.35
CA LEU A 185 -17.23 23.02 16.60
C LEU A 185 -16.01 23.91 16.84
#